data_AF-A0A2B7GTV0-F1
#
_entry.id   AF-A0A2B7GTV0-F1
#
_cell.length_a   1.000
_cell.length_b   1.000
_cell.length_c   1.000
_cell.angle_alpha   90.00
_cell.angle_beta   90.00
_cell.angle_gamma   90.00
#
_symmetry.space_group_name_H-M   'P 1'
#
loop_
_entity.id
_entity.type
_entity.pdbx_description
1 polymer ?
#
loop_
_entity_poly.entity_id
_entity_poly.type
_entity_poly.pdbx_seq_one_letter_code
_entity_poly.pdbx_strand_id
1 'polypeptide(L)'
;MEIREPKPDEAERVREVADSSMTSSFRLSPQQIDGITDGQFADEAIVEKIGDEDTLLRLVETGEGIDGTTIAGFVEGRLEDEWGEVNWLFVDPEHRGKGIGTELYETATEALRDRGADHVCVTVLEANTEGHQFVERFGLEHDGDRRIEVAGESLVKYVYTDSDIDVELPTESRADESGDEEEAEDESGAEDAEADEFPETGTKNGHLSATSDDGKTVYIARDEEESGTAASFYVTYEDEAHEEQYGYYCANCGSLDVSMDNMERLECRDCGNSHAERSKESYDDSHL
;
A
#
# COMPACT_ATOMS: atom_id res chain seq x y z
N MET A 1 0.10 10.02 -30.36
CA MET A 1 -0.18 9.38 -29.07
C MET A 1 -1.60 8.88 -29.17
N GLU A 2 -1.82 7.59 -28.97
CA GLU A 2 -3.14 6.98 -29.03
C GLU A 2 -3.34 6.19 -27.74
N ILE A 3 -4.47 6.39 -27.07
CA ILE A 3 -4.85 5.63 -25.87
C ILE A 3 -5.90 4.60 -26.27
N ARG A 4 -5.69 3.33 -25.91
CA ARG A 4 -6.57 2.22 -26.28
C ARG A 4 -6.49 1.08 -25.28
N GLU A 5 -7.37 0.10 -25.45
CA GLU A 5 -7.29 -1.18 -24.74
C GLU A 5 -6.06 -1.99 -25.19
N PRO A 6 -5.38 -2.67 -24.24
CA PRO A 6 -4.31 -3.59 -24.56
C PRO A 6 -4.85 -4.86 -25.23
N LYS A 7 -3.99 -5.50 -26.02
CA LYS A 7 -4.21 -6.85 -26.53
C LYS A 7 -3.51 -7.87 -25.62
N PRO A 8 -3.98 -9.13 -25.57
CA PRO A 8 -3.33 -10.20 -24.81
C PRO A 8 -1.82 -10.37 -25.11
N ASP A 9 -1.40 -10.20 -26.37
CA ASP A 9 0.00 -10.32 -26.80
C ASP A 9 0.88 -9.11 -26.44
N GLU A 10 0.32 -8.10 -25.79
CA GLU A 10 1.01 -6.89 -25.34
C GLU A 10 1.38 -6.94 -23.85
N ALA A 11 1.03 -8.02 -23.13
CA ALA A 11 1.27 -8.19 -21.71
C ALA A 11 2.76 -8.12 -21.32
N GLU A 12 3.64 -8.75 -22.10
CA GLU A 12 5.10 -8.70 -21.89
C GLU A 12 5.59 -7.25 -21.82
N ARG A 13 5.15 -6.41 -22.75
CA ARG A 13 5.54 -5.00 -22.80
C ARG A 13 4.93 -4.18 -21.66
N VAL A 14 3.72 -4.49 -21.21
CA VAL A 14 3.11 -3.87 -20.03
C VAL A 14 3.95 -4.17 -18.78
N ARG A 15 4.34 -5.43 -18.59
CA ARG A 15 5.23 -5.84 -17.49
C ARG A 15 6.57 -5.11 -17.54
N GLU A 16 7.21 -5.02 -18.69
CA GLU A 16 8.48 -4.29 -18.86
C GLU A 16 8.38 -2.81 -18.46
N VAL A 17 7.28 -2.15 -18.82
CA VAL A 17 7.05 -0.74 -18.48
C VAL A 17 6.85 -0.57 -16.97
N ALA A 18 6.14 -1.50 -16.31
CA ALA A 18 5.98 -1.50 -14.87
C ALA A 18 7.32 -1.69 -14.15
N ASP A 19 8.08 -2.72 -14.52
CA ASP A 19 9.41 -3.03 -13.97
C ASP A 19 10.38 -1.84 -14.11
N SER A 20 10.50 -1.31 -15.34
CA SER A 20 11.38 -0.17 -15.63
C SER A 20 10.99 1.07 -14.85
N SER A 21 9.69 1.31 -14.69
CA SER A 21 9.18 2.46 -13.94
C SER A 21 9.43 2.34 -12.44
N MET A 22 9.19 1.15 -11.87
CA MET A 22 9.44 0.87 -10.45
C MET A 22 10.92 0.98 -10.13
N THR A 23 11.77 0.32 -10.92
CA THR A 23 13.23 0.40 -10.78
C THR A 23 13.75 1.84 -10.82
N SER A 24 13.10 2.72 -11.60
CA SER A 24 13.52 4.12 -11.73
C SER A 24 13.06 5.04 -10.60
N SER A 25 11.88 4.82 -10.02
CA SER A 25 11.21 5.85 -9.20
C SER A 25 10.69 5.34 -7.86
N PHE A 26 10.84 4.06 -7.55
CA PHE A 26 10.36 3.45 -6.32
C PHE A 26 11.54 3.07 -5.43
N ARG A 27 11.35 3.18 -4.12
CA ARG A 27 12.31 2.72 -3.09
C ARG A 27 12.03 1.27 -2.70
N LEU A 28 11.86 0.41 -3.68
CA LEU A 28 11.59 -1.01 -3.49
C LEU A 28 12.87 -1.83 -3.68
N SER A 29 12.93 -2.98 -3.02
CA SER A 29 13.95 -4.00 -3.29
C SER A 29 13.67 -4.71 -4.62
N PRO A 30 14.68 -5.31 -5.27
CA PRO A 30 14.44 -6.11 -6.47
C PRO A 30 13.41 -7.22 -6.25
N GLN A 31 13.41 -7.87 -5.08
CA GLN A 31 12.45 -8.93 -4.75
C GLN A 31 11.01 -8.40 -4.66
N GLN A 32 10.82 -7.17 -4.16
CA GLN A 32 9.51 -6.53 -4.11
C GLN A 32 9.02 -6.13 -5.51
N ILE A 33 9.91 -5.63 -6.37
CA ILE A 33 9.57 -5.32 -7.76
C ILE A 33 9.18 -6.60 -8.51
N ASP A 34 9.98 -7.65 -8.38
CA ASP A 34 9.67 -8.97 -8.95
C ASP A 34 8.32 -9.48 -8.43
N GLY A 35 8.08 -9.41 -7.11
CA GLY A 35 6.82 -9.84 -6.50
C GLY A 35 5.59 -9.09 -7.04
N ILE A 36 5.68 -7.76 -7.19
CA ILE A 36 4.58 -6.96 -7.77
C ILE A 36 4.41 -7.31 -9.24
N THR A 37 5.50 -7.36 -10.01
CA THR A 37 5.43 -7.59 -11.45
C THR A 37 4.95 -8.99 -11.83
N ASP A 38 5.32 -10.01 -11.07
CA ASP A 38 4.85 -11.37 -11.26
C ASP A 38 3.41 -11.57 -10.77
N GLY A 39 3.00 -10.90 -9.68
CA GLY A 39 1.61 -10.99 -9.21
C GLY A 39 0.63 -10.20 -10.06
N GLN A 40 0.97 -8.94 -10.38
CA GLN A 40 0.03 -7.98 -10.96
C GLN A 40 0.08 -7.86 -12.48
N PHE A 41 1.24 -8.17 -13.07
CA PHE A 41 1.53 -7.91 -14.48
C PHE A 41 2.02 -9.15 -15.22
N ALA A 42 1.77 -10.34 -14.67
CA ALA A 42 1.96 -11.57 -15.42
C ALA A 42 1.05 -11.67 -16.63
N ASP A 43 1.49 -12.42 -17.64
CA ASP A 43 0.76 -12.61 -18.88
C ASP A 43 -0.66 -13.11 -18.59
N GLU A 44 -0.81 -14.05 -17.67
CA GLU A 44 -2.11 -14.57 -17.25
C GLU A 44 -2.96 -13.50 -16.55
N ALA A 45 -2.36 -12.75 -15.61
CA ALA A 45 -3.03 -11.69 -14.86
C ALA A 45 -3.52 -10.55 -15.77
N ILE A 46 -2.70 -10.13 -16.74
CA ILE A 46 -3.10 -9.12 -17.73
C ILE A 46 -4.25 -9.62 -18.59
N VAL A 47 -4.21 -10.88 -19.03
CA VAL A 47 -5.27 -11.46 -19.86
C VAL A 47 -6.59 -11.56 -19.09
N GLU A 48 -6.53 -11.91 -17.81
CA GLU A 48 -7.70 -11.91 -16.92
C GLU A 48 -8.29 -10.50 -16.78
N LYS A 49 -7.46 -9.50 -16.46
CA LYS A 49 -7.85 -8.08 -16.35
C LYS A 49 -8.49 -7.53 -17.63
N ILE A 50 -8.06 -7.98 -18.81
CA ILE A 50 -8.68 -7.58 -20.10
C ILE A 50 -10.11 -8.13 -20.24
N GLY A 51 -10.40 -9.29 -19.65
CA GLY A 51 -11.71 -9.93 -19.71
C GLY A 51 -12.67 -9.53 -18.60
N ASP A 52 -12.16 -8.88 -17.54
CA ASP A 52 -12.92 -8.47 -16.37
C ASP A 52 -13.71 -7.17 -16.62
N GLU A 53 -15.01 -7.17 -16.27
CA GLU A 53 -15.92 -6.06 -16.57
C GLU A 53 -15.72 -4.84 -15.66
N ASP A 54 -15.31 -5.09 -14.41
CA ASP A 54 -15.05 -4.06 -13.40
C ASP A 54 -13.66 -3.43 -13.58
N THR A 55 -12.74 -4.14 -14.24
CA THR A 55 -11.38 -3.67 -14.51
C THR A 55 -11.31 -2.76 -15.74
N LEU A 56 -10.58 -1.65 -15.58
CA LEU A 56 -10.22 -0.73 -16.64
C LEU A 56 -8.72 -0.82 -16.89
N LEU A 57 -8.32 -1.29 -18.08
CA LEU A 57 -6.93 -1.25 -18.51
C LEU A 57 -6.81 -0.43 -19.80
N ARG A 58 -5.91 0.57 -19.79
CA ARG A 58 -5.63 1.42 -20.96
C ARG A 58 -4.13 1.59 -21.13
N LEU A 59 -3.66 1.48 -22.35
CA LEU A 59 -2.26 1.75 -22.71
C LEU A 59 -2.17 2.98 -23.60
N VAL A 60 -0.96 3.53 -23.70
CA VAL A 60 -0.65 4.62 -24.62
C VAL A 60 0.44 4.22 -25.62
N GLU A 61 0.14 4.36 -26.91
CA GLU A 61 1.10 4.14 -27.98
C GLU A 61 1.70 5.45 -28.48
N THR A 62 3.03 5.48 -28.61
CA THR A 62 3.80 6.58 -29.20
C THR A 62 4.52 6.12 -30.47
N GLY A 63 4.56 6.97 -31.49
CA GLY A 63 5.24 6.69 -32.75
C GLY A 63 6.71 7.13 -32.72
N GLU A 64 7.52 6.53 -31.85
CA GLU A 64 8.93 6.96 -31.63
C GLU A 64 9.97 5.84 -31.73
N GLY A 65 9.57 4.60 -32.03
CA GLY A 65 10.50 3.47 -32.20
C GLY A 65 11.12 3.35 -33.59
N ILE A 66 12.25 2.63 -33.68
CA ILE A 66 12.94 2.31 -34.95
C ILE A 66 12.09 1.35 -35.81
N ASP A 67 11.20 0.56 -35.17
CA ASP A 67 10.36 -0.48 -35.77
C ASP A 67 8.86 -0.11 -35.89
N GLY A 68 8.45 1.08 -35.43
CA GLY A 68 7.04 1.47 -35.37
C GLY A 68 6.61 2.03 -34.01
N THR A 69 5.30 1.99 -33.74
CA THR A 69 4.70 2.41 -32.49
C THR A 69 5.22 1.57 -31.31
N THR A 70 5.39 2.19 -30.14
CA THR A 70 5.73 1.50 -28.88
C THR A 70 4.75 1.87 -27.78
N ILE A 71 4.57 0.97 -26.81
CA ILE A 71 3.80 1.26 -25.60
C ILE A 71 4.69 2.07 -24.66
N ALA A 72 4.25 3.29 -24.37
CA ALA A 72 5.00 4.28 -23.57
C ALA A 72 4.48 4.41 -22.14
N GLY A 73 3.39 3.71 -21.80
CA GLY A 73 2.73 3.80 -20.51
C GLY A 73 1.39 3.08 -20.50
N PHE A 74 0.86 2.85 -19.32
CA PHE A 74 -0.47 2.29 -19.11
C PHE A 74 -1.06 2.76 -17.78
N VAL A 75 -2.37 2.59 -17.66
CA VAL A 75 -3.13 2.83 -16.43
C VAL A 75 -4.10 1.68 -16.22
N GLU A 76 -4.19 1.26 -14.97
CA GLU A 76 -5.13 0.28 -14.45
C GLU A 76 -6.02 0.98 -13.41
N GLY A 77 -7.31 0.77 -13.54
CA GLY A 77 -8.28 1.14 -12.52
C GLY A 77 -9.38 0.10 -12.41
N ARG A 78 -10.25 0.27 -11.42
CA ARG A 78 -11.36 -0.63 -11.14
C ARG A 78 -12.58 0.15 -10.71
N LEU A 79 -13.76 -0.29 -11.13
CA LEU A 79 -15.02 0.16 -10.55
C LEU A 79 -15.42 -0.79 -9.40
N GLU A 80 -15.69 -0.23 -8.23
CA GLU A 80 -16.21 -0.96 -7.08
C GLU A 80 -17.29 -0.11 -6.40
N ASP A 81 -18.51 -0.62 -6.36
CA ASP A 81 -19.70 0.12 -5.91
C ASP A 81 -19.84 1.51 -6.57
N GLU A 82 -19.72 2.58 -5.78
CA GLU A 82 -19.79 3.98 -6.24
C GLU A 82 -18.40 4.60 -6.52
N TRP A 83 -17.33 3.82 -6.35
CA TRP A 83 -15.95 4.27 -6.47
C TRP A 83 -15.26 3.76 -7.72
N GLY A 84 -14.57 4.66 -8.42
CA GLY A 84 -13.56 4.33 -9.42
C GLY A 84 -12.17 4.47 -8.82
N GLU A 85 -11.46 3.37 -8.62
CA GLU A 85 -10.10 3.38 -8.11
C GLU A 85 -9.08 3.32 -9.24
N VAL A 86 -8.14 4.28 -9.30
CA VAL A 86 -6.95 4.16 -10.15
C VAL A 86 -5.82 3.55 -9.31
N ASN A 87 -5.48 2.30 -9.62
CA ASN A 87 -4.58 1.47 -8.83
C ASN A 87 -3.12 1.55 -9.29
N TRP A 88 -2.91 1.55 -10.62
CA TRP A 88 -1.57 1.58 -11.20
C TRP A 88 -1.54 2.54 -12.38
N LEU A 89 -0.53 3.40 -12.41
CA LEU A 89 -0.26 4.26 -13.55
C LEU A 89 1.24 4.34 -13.77
N PHE A 90 1.69 3.81 -14.90
CA PHE A 90 3.10 3.76 -15.25
C PHE A 90 3.35 4.49 -16.57
N VAL A 91 4.46 5.22 -16.61
CA VAL A 91 5.00 5.83 -17.82
C VAL A 91 6.45 5.41 -17.92
N ASP A 92 6.77 4.79 -19.05
CA ASP A 92 8.11 4.36 -19.40
C ASP A 92 9.11 5.53 -19.18
N PRO A 93 10.20 5.32 -18.42
CA PRO A 93 11.14 6.39 -18.09
C PRO A 93 11.67 7.16 -19.30
N GLU A 94 11.85 6.51 -20.46
CA GLU A 94 12.35 7.13 -21.70
C GLU A 94 11.31 8.05 -22.37
N HIS A 95 10.05 7.95 -21.94
CA HIS A 95 8.91 8.67 -22.51
C HIS A 95 8.31 9.72 -21.56
N ARG A 96 8.88 9.88 -20.36
CA ARG A 96 8.43 10.88 -19.38
C ARG A 96 8.62 12.32 -19.85
N GLY A 97 7.91 13.25 -19.19
CA GLY A 97 7.94 14.68 -19.52
C GLY A 97 7.14 15.08 -20.76
N LYS A 98 6.42 14.13 -21.38
CA LYS A 98 5.59 14.35 -22.59
C LYS A 98 4.09 14.50 -22.30
N GLY A 99 3.69 14.55 -21.03
CA GLY A 99 2.27 14.65 -20.63
C GLY A 99 1.50 13.32 -20.59
N ILE A 100 2.15 12.20 -20.91
CA ILE A 100 1.53 10.86 -20.99
C ILE A 100 0.77 10.49 -19.72
N GLY A 101 1.39 10.65 -18.55
CA GLY A 101 0.76 10.26 -17.28
C GLY A 101 -0.52 11.06 -17.01
N THR A 102 -0.53 12.34 -17.37
CA THR A 102 -1.72 13.19 -17.25
C THR A 102 -2.85 12.72 -18.17
N GLU A 103 -2.56 12.45 -19.45
CA GLU A 103 -3.59 11.96 -20.37
C GLU A 103 -4.14 10.57 -19.95
N LEU A 104 -3.28 9.68 -19.43
CA LEU A 104 -3.72 8.39 -18.89
C LEU A 104 -4.64 8.55 -17.69
N TYR A 105 -4.26 9.40 -16.73
CA TYR A 105 -5.08 9.66 -15.53
C TYR A 105 -6.45 10.25 -15.87
N GLU A 106 -6.47 11.29 -16.72
CA GLU A 106 -7.72 11.93 -17.14
C GLU A 106 -8.62 10.94 -17.89
N THR A 107 -8.05 10.16 -18.81
CA THR A 107 -8.78 9.12 -19.55
C THR A 107 -9.33 8.04 -18.62
N ALA A 108 -8.54 7.60 -17.64
CA ALA A 108 -8.98 6.56 -16.70
C ALA A 108 -10.14 7.05 -15.82
N THR A 109 -10.00 8.24 -15.27
CA THR A 109 -11.00 8.89 -14.42
C THR A 109 -12.31 9.11 -15.18
N GLU A 110 -12.25 9.59 -16.43
CA GLU A 110 -13.43 9.76 -17.29
C GLU A 110 -14.09 8.41 -17.58
N ALA A 111 -13.31 7.39 -17.94
CA ALA A 111 -13.83 6.06 -18.23
C ALA A 111 -14.47 5.38 -17.00
N LEU A 112 -13.93 5.57 -15.80
CA LEU A 112 -14.52 5.05 -14.55
C LEU A 112 -15.85 5.74 -14.24
N ARG A 113 -15.93 7.07 -14.41
CA ARG A 113 -17.18 7.82 -14.24
C ARG A 113 -18.25 7.42 -15.26
N ASP A 114 -17.86 7.21 -16.51
CA ASP A 114 -18.76 6.71 -17.57
C ASP A 114 -19.29 5.30 -17.27
N ARG A 115 -18.53 4.50 -16.49
CA ARG A 115 -18.94 3.17 -16.01
C ARG A 115 -19.80 3.20 -14.75
N GLY A 116 -19.97 4.36 -14.11
CA GLY A 116 -20.88 4.54 -12.98
C GLY A 116 -20.22 4.97 -11.66
N ALA A 117 -18.91 5.26 -11.65
CA ALA A 117 -18.26 5.81 -10.46
C ALA A 117 -18.79 7.23 -10.16
N ASP A 118 -19.31 7.43 -8.95
CA ASP A 118 -19.67 8.75 -8.41
C ASP A 118 -18.42 9.46 -7.87
N HIS A 119 -17.49 8.69 -7.32
CA HIS A 119 -16.25 9.15 -6.70
C HIS A 119 -15.02 8.47 -7.32
N VAL A 120 -13.88 9.15 -7.33
CA VAL A 120 -12.62 8.57 -7.81
C VAL A 120 -11.56 8.70 -6.72
N CYS A 121 -10.85 7.60 -6.46
CA CYS A 121 -9.68 7.60 -5.61
C CYS A 121 -8.46 7.07 -6.38
N VAL A 122 -7.28 7.42 -5.91
CA VAL A 122 -6.01 6.94 -6.47
C VAL A 122 -5.20 6.31 -5.35
N THR A 123 -4.67 5.12 -5.58
CA THR A 123 -3.71 4.52 -4.65
C THR A 123 -2.27 4.71 -5.13
N VAL A 124 -1.39 5.07 -4.20
CA VAL A 124 0.03 5.31 -4.47
C VAL A 124 0.83 4.58 -3.40
N LEU A 125 1.72 3.68 -3.82
CA LEU A 125 2.67 3.07 -2.89
C LEU A 125 3.50 4.13 -2.17
N GLU A 126 3.64 4.02 -0.84
CA GLU A 126 4.49 4.90 -0.01
C GLU A 126 5.94 4.94 -0.49
N ALA A 127 6.42 3.82 -1.03
CA ALA A 127 7.75 3.72 -1.63
C ALA A 127 7.89 4.48 -2.97
N ASN A 128 6.79 4.98 -3.57
CA ASN A 128 6.81 5.69 -4.86
C ASN A 128 7.22 7.16 -4.67
N THR A 129 8.46 7.48 -5.05
CA THR A 129 9.04 8.82 -4.79
C THR A 129 8.50 9.94 -5.67
N GLU A 130 7.78 9.62 -6.76
CA GLU A 130 7.23 10.60 -7.71
C GLU A 130 5.68 10.62 -7.71
N GLY A 131 5.03 9.50 -7.36
CA GLY A 131 3.58 9.33 -7.46
C GLY A 131 2.76 10.28 -6.59
N HIS A 132 3.23 10.58 -5.37
CA HIS A 132 2.53 11.48 -4.46
C HIS A 132 2.35 12.89 -5.05
N GLN A 133 3.44 13.49 -5.55
CA GLN A 133 3.39 14.78 -6.23
C GLN A 133 2.59 14.73 -7.54
N PHE A 134 2.49 13.55 -8.17
CA PHE A 134 1.69 13.39 -9.37
C PHE A 134 0.20 13.57 -9.06
N VAL A 135 -0.31 12.89 -8.03
CA VAL A 135 -1.73 12.92 -7.65
C VAL A 135 -2.15 14.23 -7.00
N GLU A 136 -1.29 14.84 -6.17
CA GLU A 136 -1.53 16.14 -5.54
C GLU A 136 -1.77 17.26 -6.56
N ARG A 137 -1.18 17.18 -7.76
CA ARG A 137 -1.40 18.16 -8.84
C ARG A 137 -2.82 18.15 -9.39
N PHE A 138 -3.56 17.07 -9.18
CA PHE A 138 -4.98 16.98 -9.52
C PHE A 138 -5.89 17.46 -8.39
N GLY A 139 -5.32 17.96 -7.28
CA GLY A 139 -6.07 18.44 -6.13
C GLY A 139 -6.51 17.33 -5.18
N LEU A 140 -5.97 16.11 -5.35
CA LEU A 140 -6.25 15.01 -4.44
C LEU A 140 -5.41 15.15 -3.17
N GLU A 141 -6.02 14.82 -2.04
CA GLU A 141 -5.40 14.84 -0.72
C GLU A 141 -5.33 13.42 -0.16
N HIS A 142 -4.35 13.17 0.69
CA HIS A 142 -4.19 11.87 1.35
C HIS A 142 -5.31 11.69 2.39
N ASP A 143 -6.06 10.60 2.26
CA ASP A 143 -7.31 10.38 2.99
C ASP A 143 -7.39 8.97 3.63
N GLY A 144 -6.36 8.15 3.43
CA GLY A 144 -6.29 6.84 4.06
C GLY A 144 -5.08 6.03 3.65
N ASP A 145 -4.89 4.90 4.33
CA ASP A 145 -3.79 3.97 4.09
C ASP A 145 -4.35 2.55 3.95
N ARG A 146 -3.77 1.77 3.04
CA ARG A 146 -4.01 0.34 2.89
C ARG A 146 -2.69 -0.41 2.95
N ARG A 147 -2.67 -1.57 3.59
CA ARG A 147 -1.51 -2.46 3.60
C ARG A 147 -1.72 -3.57 2.58
N ILE A 148 -0.66 -3.90 1.86
CA ILE A 148 -0.62 -5.03 0.93
C ILE A 148 0.56 -5.92 1.30
N GLU A 149 0.49 -7.20 0.94
CA GLU A 149 1.60 -8.14 1.11
C GLU A 149 2.27 -8.41 -0.25
N VAL A 150 3.57 -8.15 -0.33
CA VAL A 150 4.36 -8.37 -1.53
C VAL A 150 5.62 -9.12 -1.16
N ALA A 151 5.85 -10.27 -1.78
CA ALA A 151 7.02 -11.10 -1.54
C ALA A 151 7.26 -11.44 -0.04
N GLY A 152 6.19 -11.55 0.74
CA GLY A 152 6.24 -11.81 2.19
C GLY A 152 6.61 -10.59 3.03
N GLU A 153 6.56 -9.39 2.47
CA GLU A 153 6.77 -8.12 3.17
C GLU A 153 5.53 -7.22 3.05
N SER A 154 5.20 -6.50 4.12
CA SER A 154 4.09 -5.56 4.13
C SER A 154 4.50 -4.22 3.49
N LEU A 155 3.73 -3.75 2.51
CA LEU A 155 3.87 -2.44 1.88
C LEU A 155 2.64 -1.58 2.15
N VAL A 156 2.82 -0.26 2.20
CA VAL A 156 1.72 0.69 2.39
C VAL A 156 1.36 1.36 1.06
N LYS A 157 0.07 1.36 0.73
CA LYS A 157 -0.56 2.19 -0.30
C LYS A 157 -1.30 3.34 0.38
N TYR A 158 -0.94 4.57 0.03
CA TYR A 158 -1.70 5.75 0.40
C TYR A 158 -2.87 5.94 -0.56
N VAL A 159 -4.06 6.19 0.00
CA VAL A 159 -5.30 6.48 -0.73
C VAL A 159 -5.46 7.99 -0.82
N TYR A 160 -5.69 8.48 -2.03
CA TYR A 160 -5.89 9.89 -2.33
C TYR A 160 -7.29 10.12 -2.89
N THR A 161 -8.00 11.12 -2.36
CA THR A 161 -9.37 11.50 -2.75
C THR A 161 -9.50 13.02 -2.93
N ASP A 162 -10.61 13.47 -3.51
CA ASP A 162 -10.96 14.90 -3.51
C ASP A 162 -11.21 15.37 -2.06
N SER A 163 -10.77 16.59 -1.75
CA SER A 163 -10.78 17.21 -0.41
C SER A 163 -12.14 17.32 0.30
N ASP A 164 -13.25 17.17 -0.44
CA ASP A 164 -14.62 17.38 0.03
C ASP A 164 -15.45 16.08 0.04
N ILE A 165 -14.80 14.92 0.01
CA ILE A 165 -15.49 13.63 0.05
C ILE A 165 -15.74 13.22 1.51
N ASP A 166 -17.02 13.17 1.88
CA ASP A 166 -17.51 12.65 3.18
C ASP A 166 -18.19 11.28 2.96
N VAL A 167 -17.48 10.36 2.30
CA VAL A 167 -17.95 9.00 1.97
C VAL A 167 -16.91 8.00 2.44
N GLU A 168 -17.35 6.87 2.99
CA GLU A 168 -16.44 5.80 3.41
C GLU A 168 -15.63 5.30 2.20
N LEU A 169 -14.31 5.28 2.35
CA LEU A 169 -13.40 4.78 1.33
C LEU A 169 -13.71 3.29 1.04
N PRO A 170 -13.44 2.82 -0.18
CA PRO A 170 -13.51 1.39 -0.45
C PRO A 170 -12.55 0.66 0.50
N THR A 171 -13.04 -0.36 1.19
CA THR A 171 -12.29 -1.02 2.26
C THR A 171 -11.27 -2.03 1.73
N GLU A 172 -11.40 -2.52 0.48
CA GLU A 172 -10.64 -3.67 0.00
C GLU A 172 -10.26 -3.53 -1.47
N SER A 173 -8.98 -3.27 -1.80
CA SER A 173 -8.52 -3.50 -3.16
C SER A 173 -8.35 -5.00 -3.36
N ARG A 174 -9.26 -5.69 -4.06
CA ARG A 174 -9.02 -7.10 -4.48
C ARG A 174 -7.89 -7.25 -5.51
N ALA A 175 -7.06 -6.22 -5.69
CA ALA A 175 -5.78 -6.32 -6.39
C ALA A 175 -4.85 -7.37 -5.73
N ASP A 176 -5.09 -7.75 -4.48
CA ASP A 176 -4.33 -8.77 -3.76
C ASP A 176 -4.83 -10.22 -4.01
N GLU A 177 -5.90 -10.45 -4.79
CA GLU A 177 -6.40 -11.81 -5.12
C GLU A 177 -5.66 -12.48 -6.30
N SER A 178 -4.35 -12.28 -6.43
CA SER A 178 -3.50 -13.09 -7.31
C SER A 178 -2.74 -14.14 -6.49
N GLY A 179 -3.46 -15.14 -5.99
CA GLY A 179 -2.88 -16.27 -5.26
C GLY A 179 -3.92 -17.31 -4.88
N ASP A 180 -3.95 -18.40 -5.64
CA ASP A 180 -4.68 -19.67 -5.42
C ASP A 180 -5.72 -19.71 -4.28
N GLU A 181 -6.99 -19.56 -4.62
CA GLU A 181 -8.09 -20.10 -3.81
C GLU A 181 -8.06 -21.64 -3.88
N GLU A 182 -7.23 -22.28 -3.05
CA GLU A 182 -7.53 -23.67 -2.65
C GLU A 182 -8.69 -23.63 -1.65
N GLU A 183 -9.90 -23.88 -2.16
CA GLU A 183 -11.06 -24.26 -1.36
C GLU A 183 -10.69 -25.43 -0.44
N ALA A 184 -10.54 -25.15 0.86
CA ALA A 184 -10.58 -26.16 1.89
C ALA A 184 -11.90 -26.04 2.65
N GLU A 185 -12.78 -27.00 2.36
CA GLU A 185 -14.08 -27.16 3.01
C GLU A 185 -13.97 -27.12 4.55
N ASP A 186 -14.88 -26.33 5.13
CA ASP A 186 -15.50 -26.42 6.45
C ASP A 186 -15.20 -27.73 7.22
N GLU A 187 -14.62 -27.62 8.42
CA GLU A 187 -15.30 -28.06 9.64
C GLU A 187 -14.60 -27.51 10.90
N SER A 188 -15.41 -26.75 11.66
CA SER A 188 -15.40 -26.60 13.13
C SER A 188 -14.55 -25.51 13.80
N GLY A 189 -15.28 -24.61 14.48
CA GLY A 189 -14.84 -24.01 15.75
C GLY A 189 -14.59 -22.51 15.66
N ALA A 190 -15.58 -21.72 16.07
CA ALA A 190 -15.37 -20.33 16.45
C ALA A 190 -14.28 -20.25 17.54
N GLU A 191 -13.27 -19.40 17.35
CA GLU A 191 -12.70 -18.43 18.31
C GLU A 191 -11.39 -17.84 17.74
N ASP A 192 -11.37 -16.51 17.62
CA ASP A 192 -10.23 -15.57 17.48
C ASP A 192 -9.40 -15.55 16.19
N ALA A 193 -9.92 -14.81 15.20
CA ALA A 193 -9.15 -14.29 14.06
C ALA A 193 -8.64 -12.87 14.38
N GLU A 194 -7.49 -12.72 15.05
CA GLU A 194 -6.74 -11.45 15.19
C GLU A 194 -5.26 -11.75 15.60
N ALA A 195 -4.62 -12.77 15.01
CA ALA A 195 -3.27 -13.22 15.44
C ALA A 195 -2.13 -12.82 14.49
N ASP A 196 -2.42 -12.23 13.32
CA ASP A 196 -1.42 -12.02 12.27
C ASP A 196 -0.79 -10.61 12.21
N GLU A 197 -1.23 -9.64 13.02
CA GLU A 197 -0.67 -8.27 12.99
C GLU A 197 0.49 -8.03 13.99
N PHE A 198 0.73 -8.94 14.94
CA PHE A 198 1.68 -8.73 16.04
C PHE A 198 2.51 -10.01 16.34
N PRO A 199 3.78 -10.09 15.90
CA PRO A 199 4.62 -11.26 16.14
C PRO A 199 4.84 -11.56 17.63
N GLU A 200 4.90 -12.84 17.99
CA GLU A 200 5.16 -13.31 19.37
C GLU A 200 4.15 -12.84 20.42
N THR A 201 2.91 -12.54 20.00
CA THR A 201 1.82 -12.16 20.90
C THR A 201 0.79 -13.27 21.09
N GLY A 202 -0.04 -13.11 22.11
CA GLY A 202 -1.24 -13.90 22.32
C GLY A 202 -2.27 -13.12 23.11
N THR A 203 -3.45 -13.66 23.27
CA THR A 203 -4.54 -12.97 23.97
C THR A 203 -4.68 -13.48 25.40
N LYS A 204 -4.70 -12.58 26.39
CA LYS A 204 -5.06 -12.88 27.78
C LYS A 204 -6.18 -12.00 28.26
N ASN A 205 -7.26 -12.62 28.74
CA ASN A 205 -8.46 -11.92 29.22
C ASN A 205 -9.09 -10.96 28.18
N GLY A 206 -8.91 -11.24 26.88
CA GLY A 206 -9.38 -10.35 25.81
C GLY A 206 -8.45 -9.19 25.48
N HIS A 207 -7.27 -9.11 26.12
CA HIS A 207 -6.25 -8.11 25.83
C HIS A 207 -5.06 -8.74 25.09
N LEU A 208 -4.52 -8.00 24.12
CA LEU A 208 -3.29 -8.38 23.42
C LEU A 208 -2.13 -8.38 24.41
N SER A 209 -1.33 -9.45 24.41
CA SER A 209 -0.27 -9.65 25.39
C SER A 209 0.98 -10.27 24.77
N ALA A 210 2.14 -9.95 25.33
CA ALA A 210 3.42 -10.55 25.00
C ALA A 210 4.07 -11.13 26.26
N THR A 211 5.05 -12.02 26.07
CA THR A 211 5.82 -12.59 27.19
C THR A 211 7.26 -12.10 27.11
N SER A 212 7.71 -11.41 28.16
CA SER A 212 9.10 -11.00 28.35
C SER A 212 10.03 -12.20 28.53
N ASP A 213 11.33 -12.02 28.26
CA ASP A 213 12.38 -13.03 28.48
C ASP A 213 12.42 -13.58 29.91
N ASP A 214 12.01 -12.79 30.89
CA ASP A 214 11.89 -13.20 32.30
C ASP A 214 10.60 -14.01 32.58
N GLY A 215 9.80 -14.32 31.56
CA GLY A 215 8.55 -15.08 31.64
C GLY A 215 7.35 -14.28 32.16
N LYS A 216 7.47 -12.94 32.22
CA LYS A 216 6.40 -12.03 32.66
C LYS A 216 5.48 -11.72 31.48
N THR A 217 4.17 -11.79 31.70
CA THR A 217 3.19 -11.33 30.70
C THR A 217 2.98 -9.84 30.82
N VAL A 218 2.98 -9.16 29.69
CA VAL A 218 2.74 -7.73 29.55
C VAL A 218 1.62 -7.51 28.54
N TYR A 219 0.85 -6.45 28.70
CA TYR A 219 -0.30 -6.11 27.88
C TYR A 219 0.07 -5.00 26.90
N ILE A 220 -0.29 -5.14 25.63
CA ILE A 220 0.09 -4.21 24.56
C ILE A 220 -1.08 -3.24 24.30
N ALA A 221 -0.82 -1.94 24.40
CA ALA A 221 -1.80 -0.88 24.14
C ALA A 221 -1.77 -0.49 22.65
N ARG A 222 -2.72 -1.00 21.87
CA ARG A 222 -2.81 -0.75 20.41
C ARG A 222 -3.06 0.73 20.06
N ASP A 223 -3.69 1.46 20.96
CA ASP A 223 -3.99 2.89 20.81
C ASP A 223 -2.83 3.81 21.19
N GLU A 224 -1.77 3.28 21.83
CA GLU A 224 -0.58 4.03 22.24
C GLU A 224 0.64 3.61 21.41
N GLU A 225 0.69 4.13 20.17
CA GLU A 225 1.77 3.85 19.23
C GLU A 225 2.79 5.00 19.07
N GLU A 226 4.06 4.61 18.97
CA GLU A 226 5.20 5.44 18.64
C GLU A 226 5.80 5.00 17.31
N SER A 227 6.26 5.95 16.49
CA SER A 227 6.68 5.65 15.13
C SER A 227 8.07 5.02 15.07
N GLY A 228 8.22 3.97 14.27
CA GLY A 228 9.52 3.35 13.99
C GLY A 228 9.84 3.34 12.50
N THR A 229 11.11 3.12 12.20
CA THR A 229 11.69 3.09 10.86
C THR A 229 11.39 1.80 10.10
N ALA A 230 11.09 0.71 10.83
CA ALA A 230 10.67 -0.57 10.25
C ALA A 230 9.22 -0.93 10.61
N ALA A 231 8.76 -0.62 11.84
CA ALA A 231 7.37 -0.73 12.25
C ALA A 231 7.11 0.12 13.50
N SER A 232 5.84 0.37 13.85
CA SER A 232 5.47 1.06 15.08
C SER A 232 5.98 0.32 16.33
N PHE A 233 6.22 1.10 17.38
CA PHE A 233 6.38 0.63 18.75
C PHE A 233 5.09 0.85 19.51
N TYR A 234 4.72 -0.06 20.39
CA TYR A 234 3.51 0.07 21.20
C TYR A 234 3.87 0.08 22.67
N VAL A 235 3.19 0.92 23.45
CA VAL A 235 3.38 0.92 24.91
C VAL A 235 2.89 -0.41 25.48
N THR A 236 3.65 -0.95 26.43
CA THR A 236 3.28 -2.18 27.15
C THR A 236 3.14 -1.93 28.63
N TYR A 237 2.22 -2.65 29.27
CA TYR A 237 1.84 -2.50 30.67
C TYR A 237 1.94 -3.83 31.44
N GLU A 238 2.18 -3.75 32.74
CA GLU A 238 2.20 -4.93 33.63
C GLU A 238 0.80 -5.50 33.89
N ASP A 239 -0.23 -4.68 33.72
CA ASP A 239 -1.62 -4.96 34.04
C ASP A 239 -2.57 -4.59 32.88
N GLU A 240 -3.76 -5.20 32.89
CA GLU A 240 -4.79 -5.03 31.87
C GLU A 240 -5.48 -3.65 31.90
N ALA A 241 -5.35 -2.91 33.00
CA ALA A 241 -5.92 -1.58 33.17
C ALA A 241 -4.98 -0.46 32.70
N HIS A 242 -3.78 -0.83 32.20
CA HIS A 242 -2.74 0.08 31.73
C HIS A 242 -2.31 1.10 32.81
N GLU A 243 -2.18 0.65 34.07
CA GLU A 243 -1.82 1.51 35.20
C GLU A 243 -0.30 1.61 35.40
N GLU A 244 0.45 0.54 35.11
CA GLU A 244 1.90 0.48 35.29
C GLU A 244 2.63 0.13 33.98
N GLN A 245 3.25 1.13 33.34
CA GLN A 245 3.99 0.94 32.09
C GLN A 245 5.23 0.05 32.33
N TYR A 246 5.32 -1.02 31.54
CA TYR A 246 6.43 -1.95 31.53
C TYR A 246 7.55 -1.50 30.57
N GLY A 247 7.21 -1.05 29.37
CA GLY A 247 8.17 -0.72 28.33
C GLY A 247 7.51 -0.58 26.96
N TYR A 248 8.22 -0.95 25.89
CA TYR A 248 7.71 -0.89 24.53
C TYR A 248 7.84 -2.25 23.84
N TYR A 249 6.86 -2.54 22.99
CA TYR A 249 6.84 -3.70 22.12
C TYR A 249 7.15 -3.26 20.69
N CYS A 250 8.08 -3.97 20.04
CA CYS A 250 8.45 -3.72 18.65
C CYS A 250 7.58 -4.55 17.70
N ALA A 251 6.68 -3.91 16.95
CA ALA A 251 5.80 -4.64 16.02
C ALA A 251 6.52 -5.25 14.81
N ASN A 252 7.78 -4.87 14.57
CA ASN A 252 8.57 -5.46 13.50
C ASN A 252 9.01 -6.91 13.83
N CYS A 253 9.34 -7.19 15.09
CA CYS A 253 9.97 -8.47 15.43
C CYS A 253 9.43 -9.14 16.70
N GLY A 254 8.48 -8.54 17.41
CA GLY A 254 7.89 -9.13 18.61
C GLY A 254 8.64 -8.86 19.91
N SER A 255 9.80 -8.22 19.83
CA SER A 255 10.67 -8.03 20.98
C SER A 255 10.18 -6.94 21.93
N LEU A 256 10.45 -7.15 23.22
CA LEU A 256 10.28 -6.20 24.31
C LEU A 256 11.62 -5.53 24.73
N ASP A 257 12.76 -5.91 24.13
CA ASP A 257 14.07 -5.28 24.36
C ASP A 257 14.20 -3.99 23.53
N VAL A 258 13.29 -3.06 23.79
CA VAL A 258 13.27 -1.72 23.23
C VAL A 258 13.85 -0.76 24.27
N SER A 259 14.90 -0.04 23.90
CA SER A 259 15.49 0.99 24.73
C SER A 259 15.10 2.38 24.26
N MET A 260 14.84 3.27 25.22
CA MET A 260 14.61 4.68 24.97
C MET A 260 15.85 5.48 25.37
N ASP A 261 16.29 6.40 24.51
CA ASP A 261 17.39 7.32 24.82
C ASP A 261 16.91 8.58 25.56
N ASN A 262 17.83 9.50 25.88
CA ASN A 262 17.51 10.75 26.59
C ASN A 262 16.70 11.76 25.74
N MET A 263 16.50 11.47 24.46
CA MET A 263 15.71 12.27 23.52
C MET A 263 14.38 11.57 23.20
N GLU A 264 13.97 10.62 24.05
CA GLU A 264 12.71 9.85 23.92
C GLU A 264 12.64 9.01 22.65
N ARG A 265 13.79 8.74 22.01
CA ARG A 265 13.86 7.90 20.81
C ARG A 265 13.99 6.45 21.20
N LEU A 266 13.11 5.64 20.64
CA LEU A 266 13.05 4.19 20.78
C LEU A 266 14.03 3.48 19.82
N GLU A 267 14.67 2.42 20.28
CA GLU A 267 15.47 1.50 19.47
C GLU A 267 15.26 0.07 19.97
N CYS A 268 14.81 -0.82 19.07
CA CYS A 268 14.75 -2.25 19.31
C CYS A 268 16.15 -2.86 19.12
N ARG A 269 16.66 -3.52 20.16
CA ARG A 269 18.00 -4.10 20.14
C ARG A 269 18.10 -5.41 19.37
N ASP A 270 16.99 -6.10 19.16
CA ASP A 270 16.97 -7.37 18.43
C ASP A 270 17.00 -7.19 16.90
N CYS A 271 16.15 -6.31 16.37
CA CYS A 271 16.02 -6.12 14.92
C CYS A 271 16.59 -4.79 14.40
N GLY A 272 16.97 -3.86 15.28
CA GLY A 272 17.49 -2.55 14.89
C GLY A 272 16.42 -1.56 14.39
N ASN A 273 15.12 -1.87 14.54
CA ASN A 273 14.07 -0.89 14.35
C ASN A 273 14.33 0.31 15.28
N SER A 274 14.30 1.51 14.74
CA SER A 274 14.59 2.75 15.48
C SER A 274 13.51 3.78 15.27
N HIS A 275 13.35 4.72 16.20
CA HIS A 275 12.32 5.75 16.17
C HIS A 275 12.38 6.56 14.89
N ALA A 276 11.27 6.63 14.18
CA ALA A 276 11.12 7.50 13.02
C ALA A 276 10.67 8.88 13.51
N GLU A 277 11.38 9.94 13.14
CA GLU A 277 10.91 11.29 13.37
C GLU A 277 9.65 11.52 12.52
N ARG A 278 8.46 11.22 13.07
CA ARG A 278 7.21 11.73 12.50
C ARG A 278 7.34 13.25 12.51
N SER A 279 7.21 13.89 11.35
CA SER A 279 6.95 15.33 11.26
C SER A 279 5.56 15.61 11.81
N LYS A 280 5.38 15.53 13.13
CA LYS A 280 4.24 16.13 13.86
C LYS A 280 4.54 17.63 14.02
N GLU A 281 4.59 18.36 12.91
CA GLU A 281 4.53 19.82 12.91
C GLU A 281 3.45 20.29 11.92
N SER A 282 2.20 19.93 12.22
CA SER A 282 1.06 20.83 12.07
C SER A 282 0.59 21.29 13.46
N TYR A 283 1.52 21.80 14.27
CA TYR A 283 1.17 22.58 15.45
C TYR A 283 1.18 24.07 15.08
N ASP A 284 -0.03 24.58 15.00
CA ASP A 284 -0.46 25.96 15.17
C ASP A 284 0.17 26.57 16.45
N ASP A 285 1.41 27.05 16.34
CA ASP A 285 1.97 27.98 17.33
C ASP A 285 1.56 29.40 16.95
N SER A 286 0.36 29.71 17.41
CA SER A 286 -0.17 31.06 17.53
C SER A 286 0.77 31.93 18.36
N HIS A 287 1.43 32.90 17.72
CA HIS A 287 2.02 34.05 18.40
C HIS A 287 1.38 35.34 17.89
N LEU A 288 0.97 36.17 18.86
CA LEU A 288 0.30 37.46 18.73
C LEU A 288 0.99 38.45 17.77
#